data_AF-A0A2A9LJJ1-F1
#
_entry.id   AF-A0A2A9LJJ1-F1
#
_cell.length_a   1.000
_cell.length_b   1.000
_cell.length_c   1.000
_cell.angle_alpha   90.00
_cell.angle_beta   90.00
_cell.angle_gamma   90.00
#
_symmetry.space_group_name_H-M   'P 1'
#
loop_
_entity.id
_entity.type
_entity.pdbx_description
1 polymer ?
#
loop_
_entity_poly.entity_id
_entity_poly.type
_entity_poly.pdbx_seq_one_letter_code
_entity_poly.pdbx_strand_id
1 'polypeptide(L)'
;MRAVGDQPAAEVTQGVATAGSIFPQWAQDVTTGASFLGFLLTLYVTWQVGSIRRQYAARGRLPDLTKDLAAKGSELNTLIPSWPQNRNEVVGKIKVTIELLGVARKLLSRSDGGTVSRIHRKFRKTERVTNQDEAWDFYLDLQMAIASLEQIMKNLNWK
;
A
#
# COMPACT_ATOMS: atom_id res chain seq x y z
N MET A 1 20.76 96.55 15.52
CA MET A 1 21.35 96.34 14.17
C MET A 1 22.09 95.01 14.19
N ARG A 2 21.67 94.06 13.34
CA ARG A 2 22.36 92.81 12.92
C ARG A 2 22.74 91.80 14.04
N ALA A 3 22.60 90.49 13.89
CA ALA A 3 22.16 89.67 12.77
C ALA A 3 21.53 88.37 13.29
N VAL A 4 20.46 87.97 12.61
CA VAL A 4 19.85 86.65 12.62
C VAL A 4 20.88 85.64 12.11
N GLY A 5 21.17 84.62 12.92
CA GLY A 5 21.95 83.46 12.51
C GLY A 5 20.98 82.31 12.24
N ASP A 6 20.74 82.04 10.96
CA ASP A 6 20.10 80.82 10.46
C ASP A 6 20.91 79.59 10.88
N GLN A 7 20.26 78.63 11.54
CA GLN A 7 20.77 77.27 11.67
C GLN A 7 19.96 76.35 10.74
N PRO A 8 20.60 75.63 9.80
CA PRO A 8 19.89 74.67 8.97
C PRO A 8 19.52 73.41 9.77
N ALA A 9 18.30 72.93 9.54
CA ALA A 9 17.77 71.68 10.07
C ALA A 9 18.66 70.50 9.62
N ALA A 10 19.22 69.78 10.59
CA ALA A 10 19.93 68.53 10.35
C ALA A 10 18.91 67.42 10.09
N GLU A 11 18.82 67.02 8.83
CA GLU A 11 18.07 65.87 8.35
C GLU A 11 18.74 64.58 8.87
N VAL A 12 18.11 63.93 9.86
CA VAL A 12 18.56 62.63 10.36
C VAL A 12 18.09 61.55 9.38
N THR A 13 18.85 61.35 8.31
CA THR A 13 18.66 60.21 7.42
C THR A 13 19.10 58.93 8.12
N GLN A 14 18.12 58.06 8.36
CA GLN A 14 18.25 56.71 8.89
C GLN A 14 19.18 55.87 8.00
N GLY A 15 20.38 55.55 8.51
CA GLY A 15 21.21 54.49 7.97
C GLY A 15 20.80 53.15 8.58
N VAL A 16 19.77 52.50 8.01
CA VAL A 16 19.51 51.08 8.31
C VAL A 16 20.68 50.30 7.73
N ALA A 17 21.65 49.96 8.57
CA ALA A 17 22.71 49.02 8.21
C ALA A 17 22.06 47.66 7.99
N THR A 18 21.65 47.37 6.75
CA THR A 18 21.41 46.00 6.32
C THR A 18 22.76 45.32 6.38
N ALA A 19 22.95 44.46 7.38
CA ALA A 19 24.07 43.53 7.43
C ALA A 19 24.01 42.68 6.14
N GLY A 20 24.74 43.12 5.11
CA GLY A 20 24.93 42.37 3.88
C GLY A 20 25.53 41.03 4.26
N SER A 21 24.84 39.96 3.89
CA SER A 21 25.28 38.60 4.16
C SER A 21 26.74 38.43 3.75
N ILE A 22 27.62 38.16 4.72
CA ILE A 22 29.06 37.89 4.51
C ILE A 22 29.26 36.59 3.69
N PHE A 23 28.18 35.84 3.44
CA PHE A 23 28.20 34.64 2.61
C PHE A 23 28.00 34.96 1.13
N PRO A 24 28.83 34.38 0.24
CA PRO A 24 28.62 34.50 -1.19
C PRO A 24 27.26 33.94 -1.58
N GLN A 25 26.49 34.69 -2.37
CA GLN A 25 25.14 34.30 -2.79
C GLN A 25 25.12 32.94 -3.51
N TRP A 26 26.16 32.62 -4.27
CA TRP A 26 26.32 31.31 -4.91
C TRP A 26 26.39 30.15 -3.91
N ALA A 27 26.99 30.37 -2.73
CA ALA A 27 27.08 29.33 -1.70
C ALA A 27 25.72 29.10 -1.02
N GLN A 28 24.92 30.16 -0.88
CA GLN A 28 23.56 30.08 -0.36
C GLN A 28 22.63 29.34 -1.35
N ASP A 29 22.76 29.59 -2.65
CA ASP A 29 22.00 28.90 -3.70
C ASP A 29 22.36 27.41 -3.76
N VAL A 30 23.65 27.07 -3.67
CA VAL A 30 24.12 25.67 -3.62
C VAL A 30 23.59 24.96 -2.38
N THR A 31 23.63 25.63 -1.21
CA THR A 31 23.12 25.05 0.03
C THR A 31 21.63 24.78 -0.06
N THR A 32 20.86 25.73 -0.60
CA THR A 32 19.41 25.59 -0.79
C THR A 32 19.08 24.45 -1.77
N GLY A 33 19.82 24.36 -2.88
CA GLY A 33 19.69 23.26 -3.86
C GLY A 33 20.03 21.90 -3.26
N ALA A 34 21.11 21.80 -2.49
CA ALA A 34 21.52 20.58 -1.81
C ALA A 34 20.49 20.13 -0.76
N SER A 35 19.92 21.07 0.02
CA SER A 35 18.85 20.77 0.98
C SER A 35 17.58 20.26 0.29
N PHE A 36 17.19 20.85 -0.85
CA PHE A 36 16.04 20.38 -1.63
C PHE A 36 16.28 18.96 -2.19
N LEU A 37 17.48 18.70 -2.73
CA LEU A 37 17.85 17.37 -3.21
C LEU A 37 17.84 16.34 -2.07
N GLY A 38 18.36 16.72 -0.89
CA GLY A 38 18.35 15.88 0.32
C GLY A 38 16.94 15.55 0.79
N PHE A 39 16.01 16.50 0.71
CA PHE A 39 14.60 16.27 1.00
C PHE A 39 13.95 15.27 0.03
N LEU A 40 14.17 15.43 -1.27
CA LEU A 40 13.67 14.48 -2.29
C LEU A 40 14.24 13.07 -2.09
N LEU A 41 15.54 12.98 -1.77
CA LEU A 41 16.17 11.69 -1.49
C LEU A 41 15.54 11.02 -0.26
N THR A 42 15.25 11.78 0.80
CA THR A 42 14.59 11.26 2.01
C THR A 42 13.18 10.76 1.70
N LEU A 43 12.43 11.50 0.88
CA LEU A 43 11.10 11.08 0.44
C LEU A 43 11.16 9.78 -0.37
N TYR A 44 12.13 9.68 -1.28
CA TYR A 44 12.35 8.48 -2.10
C TYR A 44 12.72 7.26 -1.25
N VAL A 45 13.67 7.40 -0.32
CA VAL A 45 14.08 6.31 0.59
C VAL A 45 12.91 5.88 1.47
N THR A 46 12.13 6.82 1.99
CA THR A 46 10.94 6.52 2.81
C THR A 46 9.93 5.69 2.02
N TRP A 47 9.70 6.03 0.76
CA TRP A 47 8.81 5.25 -0.11
C TRP A 47 9.36 3.84 -0.38
N GLN A 48 10.66 3.73 -0.64
CA GLN A 48 11.33 2.46 -0.90
C GLN A 48 11.31 1.52 0.32
N VAL A 49 11.60 2.02 1.52
CA VAL A 49 11.51 1.26 2.78
C VAL A 49 10.09 0.77 3.02
N GLY A 50 9.08 1.59 2.74
CA GLY A 50 7.67 1.20 2.82
C GLY A 50 7.33 0.04 1.88
N SER A 51 7.85 0.06 0.64
CA SER A 51 7.69 -1.03 -0.33
C SER A 51 8.33 -2.33 0.16
N ILE A 52 9.56 -2.25 0.66
CA ILE A 52 10.33 -3.39 1.19
C ILE A 52 9.60 -4.01 2.38
N ARG A 53 9.13 -3.20 3.34
CA ARG A 53 8.39 -3.70 4.52
C ARG A 53 7.13 -4.47 4.12
N ARG A 54 6.41 -4.02 3.08
CA ARG A 54 5.24 -4.75 2.55
C ARG A 54 5.63 -6.08 1.94
N GLN A 55 6.73 -6.14 1.18
CA GLN A 55 7.23 -7.39 0.60
C GLN A 55 7.63 -8.40 1.68
N TYR A 56 8.31 -7.98 2.75
CA TYR A 56 8.63 -8.86 3.88
C TYR A 56 7.38 -9.36 4.60
N ALA A 57 6.39 -8.48 4.84
CA ALA A 57 5.13 -8.87 5.45
C ALA A 57 4.37 -9.90 4.59
N ALA A 58 4.37 -9.70 3.27
CA ALA A 58 3.80 -10.65 2.33
C ALA A 58 4.54 -11.99 2.37
N ARG A 59 5.88 -11.99 2.30
CA ARG A 59 6.71 -13.21 2.33
C ARG A 59 6.50 -14.04 3.60
N GLY A 60 6.31 -13.41 4.75
CA GLY A 60 6.04 -14.09 6.01
C GLY A 60 4.61 -14.63 6.12
N ARG A 61 3.60 -13.86 5.70
CA ARG A 61 2.19 -14.18 5.98
C ARG A 61 1.44 -14.91 4.85
N LEU A 62 1.89 -14.76 3.61
CA LEU A 62 1.33 -15.50 2.46
C LEU A 62 1.37 -17.03 2.62
N PRO A 63 2.47 -17.68 3.05
CA PRO A 63 2.49 -19.13 3.19
C PRO A 63 1.43 -19.67 4.14
N ASP A 64 1.25 -19.02 5.29
CA ASP A 64 0.24 -19.43 6.27
C ASP A 64 -1.17 -19.21 5.71
N LEU A 65 -1.39 -18.09 5.02
CA LEU A 65 -2.68 -17.80 4.41
C LEU A 65 -3.04 -18.76 3.27
N THR A 66 -2.06 -19.18 2.48
CA THR A 66 -2.25 -20.18 1.42
C THR A 66 -2.59 -21.54 2.03
N LYS A 67 -1.95 -21.93 3.15
CA LYS A 67 -2.30 -23.17 3.89
C LYS A 67 -3.73 -23.10 4.43
N ASP A 68 -4.13 -21.97 5.01
CA ASP A 68 -5.49 -21.77 5.53
C ASP A 68 -6.53 -21.86 4.40
N LEU A 69 -6.27 -21.23 3.25
CA LEU A 69 -7.13 -21.31 2.07
C LEU A 69 -7.22 -22.74 1.52
N ALA A 70 -6.11 -23.48 1.48
CA ALA A 70 -6.09 -24.87 1.04
C ALA A 70 -6.87 -25.78 1.99
N ALA A 71 -6.74 -25.58 3.31
CA ALA A 71 -7.52 -26.30 4.31
C ALA A 71 -9.03 -26.05 4.13
N LYS A 72 -9.44 -24.79 3.91
CA LYS A 72 -10.84 -24.45 3.61
C LYS A 72 -11.31 -24.99 2.27
N GLY A 73 -10.45 -25.05 1.26
CA GLY A 73 -10.75 -25.72 -0.01
C GLY A 73 -11.00 -27.21 0.16
N SER A 74 -10.21 -27.88 0.99
CA SER A 74 -10.41 -29.31 1.32
C SER A 74 -11.73 -29.54 2.07
N GLU A 75 -12.04 -28.71 3.07
CA GLU A 75 -13.33 -28.74 3.77
C GLU A 75 -14.51 -28.50 2.81
N LEU A 76 -14.38 -27.61 1.83
CA LEU A 76 -15.42 -27.40 0.83
C LEU A 76 -15.61 -28.62 -0.06
N ASN A 77 -14.52 -29.24 -0.51
CA ASN A 77 -14.57 -30.43 -1.36
C ASN A 77 -15.30 -31.61 -0.70
N THR A 78 -15.24 -31.74 0.63
CA THR A 78 -15.98 -32.78 1.37
C THR A 78 -17.45 -32.42 1.60
N LEU A 79 -17.78 -31.13 1.74
CA LEU A 79 -19.14 -30.67 2.06
C LEU A 79 -20.05 -30.48 0.83
N ILE A 80 -19.50 -30.10 -0.32
CA ILE A 80 -20.28 -29.84 -1.55
C ILE A 80 -21.02 -31.08 -2.09
N PRO A 81 -20.47 -32.31 -2.05
CA PRO A 81 -21.19 -33.51 -2.50
C PRO A 81 -22.46 -33.81 -1.69
N SER A 82 -22.50 -33.43 -0.41
CA SER A 82 -23.65 -33.61 0.49
C SER A 82 -24.66 -32.46 0.43
N TRP A 83 -24.71 -31.75 -0.70
CA TRP A 83 -25.73 -30.73 -0.93
C TRP A 83 -27.10 -31.39 -1.16
N PRO A 84 -28.21 -30.88 -0.61
CA PRO A 84 -28.37 -29.62 0.14
C PRO A 84 -28.23 -29.72 1.67
N GLN A 85 -27.97 -30.90 2.24
CA GLN A 85 -27.99 -31.09 3.71
C GLN A 85 -27.00 -30.17 4.44
N ASN A 86 -25.83 -29.92 3.84
CA ASN A 86 -24.77 -29.08 4.43
C ASN A 86 -24.72 -27.64 3.89
N ARG A 87 -25.81 -27.15 3.27
CA ARG A 87 -25.85 -25.84 2.59
C ARG A 87 -25.36 -24.67 3.47
N ASN A 88 -25.85 -24.59 4.70
CA ASN A 88 -25.49 -23.47 5.59
C ASN A 88 -24.00 -23.49 5.97
N GLU A 89 -23.44 -24.69 6.14
CA GLU A 89 -22.03 -24.84 6.45
C GLU A 89 -21.17 -24.44 5.24
N VAL A 90 -21.50 -24.91 4.04
CA VAL A 90 -20.82 -24.51 2.79
C VAL A 90 -20.81 -22.99 2.64
N VAL A 91 -21.98 -22.33 2.79
CA VAL A 91 -22.08 -20.87 2.69
C VAL A 91 -21.25 -20.17 3.78
N GLY A 92 -21.22 -20.71 5.01
CA GLY A 92 -20.39 -20.20 6.09
C GLY A 92 -18.89 -20.27 5.75
N LYS A 93 -18.42 -21.42 5.26
CA LYS A 93 -17.03 -21.61 4.86
C LYS A 93 -16.65 -20.70 3.70
N ILE A 94 -17.51 -20.54 2.71
CA ILE A 94 -17.34 -19.62 1.58
C ILE A 94 -17.10 -18.19 2.08
N LYS A 95 -17.91 -17.70 3.02
CA LYS A 95 -17.73 -16.35 3.59
C LYS A 95 -16.38 -16.18 4.27
N VAL A 96 -15.96 -17.16 5.08
CA VAL A 96 -14.64 -17.13 5.73
C VAL A 96 -13.52 -17.11 4.67
N THR A 97 -13.63 -17.93 3.63
CA THR A 97 -12.68 -17.96 2.52
C THR A 97 -12.59 -16.61 1.79
N ILE A 98 -13.73 -15.92 1.58
CA ILE A 98 -13.75 -14.58 0.98
C ILE A 98 -12.95 -13.58 1.83
N GLU A 99 -13.12 -13.60 3.16
CA GLU A 99 -12.37 -12.71 4.05
C GLU A 99 -10.86 -13.01 4.03
N LEU A 100 -10.48 -14.29 4.04
CA LEU A 100 -9.07 -14.71 3.91
C LEU A 100 -8.47 -14.24 2.57
N LEU A 101 -9.23 -14.36 1.47
CA LEU A 101 -8.82 -13.89 0.16
C LEU A 101 -8.69 -12.35 0.12
N GLY A 102 -9.52 -11.65 0.89
CA GLY A 102 -9.43 -10.20 1.09
C GLY A 102 -8.16 -9.78 1.82
N VAL A 103 -7.73 -10.56 2.82
CA VAL A 103 -6.43 -10.37 3.49
C VAL A 103 -5.28 -10.63 2.52
N ALA A 104 -5.33 -11.72 1.74
CA ALA A 104 -4.32 -12.07 0.75
C ALA A 104 -4.10 -10.92 -0.23
N ARG A 105 -5.21 -10.39 -0.76
CA ARG A 105 -5.21 -9.25 -1.68
C ARG A 105 -4.54 -8.00 -1.10
N LYS A 106 -4.74 -7.70 0.19
CA LYS A 106 -4.14 -6.51 0.84
C LYS A 106 -2.62 -6.64 1.03
N LEU A 107 -2.12 -7.87 1.13
CA LEU A 107 -0.69 -8.16 1.27
C LEU A 107 0.04 -8.11 -0.07
N LEU A 108 -0.67 -8.38 -1.17
CA LEU A 108 -0.09 -8.44 -2.50
C LEU A 108 0.03 -7.05 -3.15
N SER A 109 1.06 -6.91 -3.97
CA SER A 109 1.20 -5.78 -4.88
C SER A 109 0.11 -5.82 -5.96
N ARG A 110 -0.16 -4.68 -6.61
CA ARG A 110 -1.18 -4.60 -7.66
C ARG A 110 -0.83 -5.45 -8.90
N SER A 111 0.47 -5.67 -9.17
CA SER A 111 0.94 -6.50 -10.28
C SER A 111 0.69 -7.98 -10.02
N ASP A 112 0.96 -8.43 -8.80
CA ASP A 112 0.97 -9.86 -8.48
C ASP A 112 -0.42 -10.33 -8.03
N GLY A 113 -1.19 -9.48 -7.36
CA GLY A 113 -2.51 -9.80 -6.81
C GLY A 113 -3.68 -9.71 -7.80
N GLY A 114 -3.44 -9.60 -9.11
CA GLY A 114 -4.50 -9.40 -10.11
C GLY A 114 -5.56 -10.51 -10.10
N THR A 115 -5.13 -11.77 -10.16
CA THR A 115 -5.99 -12.96 -10.15
C THR A 115 -6.79 -13.08 -8.85
N VAL A 116 -6.10 -13.00 -7.71
CA VAL A 116 -6.70 -13.02 -6.37
C VAL A 116 -7.71 -11.89 -6.21
N SER A 117 -7.39 -10.69 -6.69
CA SER A 117 -8.28 -9.53 -6.62
C SER A 117 -9.51 -9.67 -7.51
N ARG A 118 -9.38 -10.31 -8.69
CA ARG A 118 -10.50 -10.59 -9.59
C ARG A 118 -11.46 -11.59 -8.96
N ILE A 119 -10.93 -12.68 -8.42
CA ILE A 119 -11.72 -13.75 -7.78
C ILE A 119 -12.42 -13.22 -6.52
N HIS A 120 -11.69 -12.52 -5.65
CA HIS A 120 -12.28 -11.86 -4.48
C HIS A 120 -13.41 -10.88 -4.86
N ARG A 121 -13.24 -10.11 -5.94
CA ARG A 121 -14.29 -9.20 -6.43
C ARG A 121 -15.49 -9.94 -7.00
N LYS A 122 -15.28 -11.05 -7.71
CA LYS A 122 -16.35 -11.93 -8.22
C LYS A 122 -17.19 -12.43 -7.04
N PHE A 123 -16.52 -12.99 -6.03
CA PHE A 123 -17.20 -13.57 -4.87
C PHE A 123 -17.91 -12.56 -3.98
N ARG A 124 -17.35 -11.36 -3.80
CA ARG A 124 -18.03 -10.31 -3.03
C ARG A 124 -19.31 -9.80 -3.70
N LYS A 125 -19.43 -9.95 -5.03
CA LYS A 125 -20.65 -9.62 -5.78
C LYS A 125 -21.68 -10.74 -5.74
N THR A 126 -21.24 -11.98 -5.64
CA THR A 126 -22.13 -13.13 -5.48
C THR A 126 -22.66 -13.16 -4.05
N GLU A 127 -23.83 -12.59 -3.83
CA GLU A 127 -24.41 -12.42 -2.50
C GLU A 127 -24.78 -13.76 -1.83
N ARG A 128 -25.17 -14.77 -2.62
CA ARG A 128 -25.54 -16.11 -2.15
C ARG A 128 -25.23 -17.18 -3.18
N VAL A 129 -24.76 -18.33 -2.68
CA VAL A 129 -24.69 -19.58 -3.43
C VAL A 129 -26.03 -20.29 -3.28
N THR A 130 -26.69 -20.51 -4.41
CA THR A 130 -28.04 -21.04 -4.50
C THR A 130 -28.05 -22.52 -4.85
N ASN A 131 -27.11 -22.95 -5.69
CA ASN A 131 -27.05 -24.28 -6.26
C ASN A 131 -25.71 -24.97 -6.00
N GLN A 132 -25.67 -26.29 -6.15
CA GLN A 132 -24.46 -27.09 -5.98
C GLN A 132 -23.39 -26.73 -7.04
N ASP A 133 -23.80 -26.47 -8.28
CA ASP A 133 -22.89 -26.09 -9.37
C ASP A 133 -22.17 -24.77 -9.08
N GLU A 134 -22.88 -23.78 -8.51
CA GLU A 134 -22.27 -22.52 -8.08
C GLU A 134 -21.25 -22.73 -6.95
N ALA A 135 -21.46 -23.71 -6.08
CA ALA A 135 -20.51 -24.08 -5.03
C ALA A 135 -19.25 -24.73 -5.63
N TRP A 136 -19.40 -25.55 -6.67
CA TRP A 136 -18.29 -26.10 -7.43
C TRP A 136 -17.51 -25.02 -8.18
N ASP A 137 -18.19 -24.09 -8.83
CA ASP A 137 -17.56 -22.93 -9.47
C ASP A 137 -16.74 -22.12 -8.47
N PHE A 138 -17.29 -21.90 -7.26
CA PHE A 138 -16.56 -21.24 -6.18
C PHE A 138 -15.30 -22.02 -5.78
N TYR A 139 -15.40 -23.34 -5.66
CA TYR A 139 -14.26 -24.20 -5.35
C TYR A 139 -13.18 -24.12 -6.44
N LEU A 140 -13.55 -24.17 -7.72
CA LEU A 140 -12.61 -24.07 -8.83
C LEU A 140 -11.90 -22.71 -8.85
N ASP A 141 -12.64 -21.63 -8.68
CA ASP A 141 -12.09 -20.28 -8.55
C ASP A 141 -11.13 -20.17 -7.34
N LEU A 142 -11.47 -20.79 -6.21
CA LEU A 142 -10.61 -20.84 -5.04
C LEU A 142 -9.29 -21.58 -5.34
N GLN A 143 -9.34 -22.73 -6.01
CA GLN A 143 -8.14 -23.48 -6.40
C GLN A 143 -7.25 -22.66 -7.35
N MET A 144 -7.85 -21.93 -8.30
CA MET A 144 -7.10 -21.01 -9.16
C MET A 144 -6.41 -19.90 -8.35
N ALA A 145 -7.07 -19.36 -7.32
CA ALA A 145 -6.47 -18.37 -6.44
C ALA A 145 -5.29 -18.95 -5.63
N ILE A 146 -5.44 -20.16 -5.09
CA ILE A 146 -4.38 -20.87 -4.35
C ILE A 146 -3.17 -21.10 -5.26
N ALA A 147 -3.37 -21.65 -6.45
CA ALA A 147 -2.28 -21.87 -7.41
C ALA A 147 -1.56 -20.56 -7.78
N SER A 148 -2.31 -19.47 -7.97
CA SER A 148 -1.73 -18.15 -8.20
C SER A 148 -0.92 -17.66 -7.00
N LEU A 149 -1.39 -17.85 -5.77
CA LEU A 149 -0.67 -17.48 -4.55
C LEU A 149 0.63 -18.27 -4.40
N GLU A 150 0.62 -19.57 -4.69
CA GLU A 150 1.82 -20.40 -4.68
C GLU A 150 2.86 -19.93 -5.68
N GLN A 151 2.45 -19.56 -6.90
CA GLN A 151 3.35 -19.02 -7.90
C GLN A 151 3.95 -17.68 -7.45
N ILE A 152 3.16 -16.81 -6.83
CA ILE A 152 3.64 -15.54 -6.26
C ILE A 152 4.63 -15.81 -5.13
N MET A 153 4.33 -16.75 -4.23
CA MET A 153 5.23 -17.14 -3.15
C MET A 153 6.57 -17.66 -3.68
N LYS A 154 6.55 -18.49 -4.74
CA LYS A 154 7.77 -18.92 -5.42
C LYS A 154 8.55 -17.69 -5.91
N ASN A 155 7.90 -16.79 -6.65
CA ASN A 155 8.54 -15.57 -7.16
C ASN A 155 9.11 -14.67 -6.04
N LEU A 156 8.45 -14.59 -4.88
CA LEU A 156 8.92 -13.82 -3.71
C LEU A 156 10.12 -14.46 -3.00
N ASN A 157 10.33 -15.77 -3.15
CA ASN A 157 11.50 -16.44 -2.58
C ASN A 157 12.75 -16.29 -3.45
N TRP A 158 12.58 -16.13 -4.77
CA TRP A 158 13.68 -15.93 -5.73
C TRP A 158 14.10 -14.45 -5.91
N LYS A 159 13.31 -13.50 -5.37
CA LYS A 159 13.62 -12.07 -5.31
C LYS A 159 14.21 -11.70 -3.94
#